data_AF-A0A0B8P9M3-F1
#
_entry.id   AF-A0A0B8P9M3-F1
#
_cell.length_a   1.000
_cell.length_b   1.000
_cell.length_c   1.000
_cell.angle_alpha   90.00
_cell.angle_beta   90.00
_cell.angle_gamma   90.00
#
_symmetry.space_group_name_H-M   'P 1'
#
loop_
_entity.id
_entity.type
_entity.pdbx_description
1 polymer ?
#
loop_
_entity_poly.entity_id
_entity_poly.type
_entity_poly.pdbx_seq_one_letter_code
_entity_poly.pdbx_strand_id
1 'polypeptide(L)'
;MQLKDLYTALNKTYCGSIGAEYMHMTNTEQKRWVQQRLESVQSQPEFSLDEKITYLDELTAAEGLERYLGAKFPGAKRFSLEGGDALIPMTKELIRHAGRSGMREVVIGMAHRGRLNMLVNVLGKKPQDLFDEFAGKHDETWGTGDVKYHQASQRTSQPQAATFT
;
A
#
# COMPACT_ATOMS: atom_id res chain seq x y z
N MET A 1 35.34 -12.88 -7.56
CA MET A 1 34.87 -11.94 -6.52
C MET A 1 35.78 -12.10 -5.31
N GLN A 2 36.32 -11.01 -4.73
CA GLN A 2 37.08 -11.12 -3.48
C GLN A 2 36.11 -11.36 -2.32
N LEU A 3 36.56 -12.00 -1.23
CA LEU A 3 35.70 -12.28 -0.07
C LEU A 3 35.04 -11.01 0.51
N LYS A 4 35.77 -9.89 0.53
CA LYS A 4 35.24 -8.58 0.97
C LYS A 4 34.05 -8.11 0.13
N ASP A 5 34.08 -8.39 -1.18
CA ASP A 5 33.02 -7.97 -2.11
C ASP A 5 31.79 -8.87 -1.90
N LEU A 6 32.00 -10.16 -1.67
CA LEU A 6 30.94 -11.11 -1.33
C LEU A 6 30.26 -10.75 -0.02
N TYR A 7 31.04 -10.47 1.04
CA TYR A 7 30.51 -10.03 2.33
C TYR A 7 29.67 -8.75 2.16
N THR A 8 30.18 -7.79 1.39
CA THR A 8 29.45 -6.54 1.10
C THR A 8 28.13 -6.81 0.38
N ALA A 9 28.12 -7.68 -0.64
CA ALA A 9 26.92 -8.02 -1.39
C ALA A 9 25.87 -8.75 -0.52
N LEU A 10 26.29 -9.73 0.28
CA LEU A 10 25.39 -10.44 1.19
C LEU A 10 24.83 -9.51 2.27
N ASN A 11 25.66 -8.65 2.85
CA ASN A 11 25.21 -7.68 3.86
C ASN A 11 24.21 -6.68 3.27
N LYS A 12 24.43 -6.20 2.04
CA LYS A 12 23.45 -5.35 1.32
C LYS A 12 22.13 -6.07 1.05
N THR A 13 22.21 -7.34 0.65
CA THR A 13 21.04 -8.14 0.25
C THR A 13 20.15 -8.51 1.44
N TYR A 14 20.76 -8.94 2.56
CA TYR A 14 20.03 -9.60 3.65
C TYR A 14 20.02 -8.83 4.97
N CYS A 15 20.84 -7.79 5.12
CA CYS A 15 20.95 -7.01 6.36
C CYS A 15 20.61 -5.52 6.17
N GLY A 16 19.89 -5.19 5.09
CA GLY A 16 19.40 -3.83 4.82
C GLY A 16 18.01 -3.58 5.42
N SER A 17 17.21 -2.74 4.75
CA SER A 17 15.82 -2.46 5.15
C SER A 17 14.85 -3.62 4.91
N ILE A 18 15.26 -4.64 4.15
CA ILE A 18 14.46 -5.83 3.84
C ILE A 18 15.09 -7.04 4.54
N GLY A 19 14.40 -7.58 5.54
CA GLY A 19 14.75 -8.85 6.19
C GLY A 19 13.96 -10.00 5.55
N ALA A 20 14.62 -10.84 4.75
CA ALA A 20 13.96 -11.92 4.01
C ALA A 20 14.02 -13.25 4.79
N GLU A 21 12.86 -13.73 5.25
CA GLU A 21 12.73 -15.06 5.84
C GLU A 21 12.08 -16.03 4.84
N TYR A 22 12.89 -16.89 4.23
CA TYR A 22 12.41 -17.84 3.21
C TYR A 22 13.07 -19.23 3.30
N MET A 23 14.19 -19.34 4.03
CA MET A 23 14.97 -20.59 4.11
C MET A 23 14.26 -21.73 4.86
N HIS A 24 13.22 -21.42 5.64
CA HIS A 24 12.36 -22.41 6.28
C HIS A 24 11.50 -23.20 5.28
N MET A 25 11.37 -22.75 4.03
CA MET A 25 10.65 -23.47 2.99
C MET A 25 11.33 -24.81 2.64
N THR A 26 10.53 -25.85 2.43
CA THR A 26 11.02 -27.18 2.04
C THR A 26 11.37 -27.26 0.55
N ASN A 27 10.60 -26.57 -0.30
CA ASN A 27 10.78 -26.59 -1.75
C ASN A 27 12.04 -25.82 -2.20
N THR A 28 12.98 -26.52 -2.81
CA THR A 28 14.25 -25.95 -3.31
C THR A 28 14.07 -24.98 -4.47
N GLU A 29 13.12 -25.23 -5.36
CA GLU A 29 12.84 -24.35 -6.50
C GLU A 29 12.34 -22.98 -6.01
N GLN A 30 11.41 -22.97 -5.05
CA GLN A 30 10.90 -21.74 -4.44
C GLN A 30 12.01 -20.97 -3.71
N LYS A 31 12.89 -21.67 -2.97
CA LYS A 31 14.06 -21.03 -2.34
C LYS A 31 14.98 -20.37 -3.36
N ARG A 32 15.33 -21.09 -4.43
CA ARG A 32 16.17 -20.56 -5.51
C ARG A 32 15.51 -19.37 -6.22
N TRP A 33 14.20 -19.41 -6.42
CA TRP A 33 13.45 -18.31 -7.02
C TRP A 33 13.53 -17.03 -6.18
N VAL A 34 13.28 -17.13 -4.86
CA VAL A 34 13.41 -15.98 -3.94
C VAL A 34 14.84 -15.47 -3.90
N GLN A 35 15.81 -16.39 -3.76
CA GLN A 35 17.23 -16.05 -3.74
C GLN A 35 17.65 -15.27 -4.99
N GLN A 36 17.28 -15.75 -6.17
CA GLN A 36 17.60 -15.09 -7.43
C GLN A 36 16.95 -13.70 -7.54
N ARG A 37 15.71 -13.53 -7.06
CA ARG A 37 15.02 -12.23 -7.05
C ARG A 37 15.70 -11.22 -6.12
N LEU A 38 16.19 -11.65 -4.97
CA LEU A 38 16.85 -10.76 -3.99
C LEU A 38 18.30 -10.45 -4.39
N GLU A 39 19.11 -11.48 -4.66
CA GLU A 39 20.55 -11.33 -4.89
C GLU A 39 20.88 -10.65 -6.22
N SER A 40 20.04 -10.81 -7.26
CA SER A 40 20.26 -10.17 -8.57
C SER A 40 20.26 -8.63 -8.52
N VAL A 41 19.52 -8.05 -7.58
CA VAL A 41 19.45 -6.61 -7.33
C VAL A 41 20.01 -6.21 -5.97
N GLN A 42 20.60 -7.16 -5.23
CA GLN A 42 21.08 -7.00 -3.85
C GLN A 42 20.05 -6.36 -2.91
N SER A 43 18.76 -6.67 -3.10
CA SER A 43 17.63 -6.02 -2.40
C SER A 43 17.62 -4.49 -2.49
N GLN A 44 18.23 -3.91 -3.53
CA GLN A 44 18.30 -2.48 -3.82
C GLN A 44 17.64 -2.22 -5.19
N PRO A 45 16.29 -2.27 -5.26
CA PRO A 45 15.60 -2.01 -6.52
C PRO A 45 15.86 -0.58 -7.01
N GLU A 46 16.08 -0.44 -8.31
CA GLU A 46 16.14 0.87 -8.95
C GLU A 46 14.73 1.27 -9.40
N PHE A 47 14.30 2.44 -8.97
CA PHE A 47 13.06 3.07 -9.41
C PHE A 47 13.40 4.31 -10.22
N SER A 48 12.60 4.53 -11.27
CA SER A 48 12.63 5.77 -12.06
C SER A 48 12.30 6.99 -11.19
N LEU A 49 12.66 8.17 -11.68
CA LEU A 49 12.31 9.42 -10.99
C LEU A 49 10.79 9.58 -10.84
N ASP A 50 10.03 9.23 -11.87
CA ASP A 50 8.57 9.36 -11.89
C ASP A 50 7.91 8.41 -10.88
N GLU A 51 8.41 7.17 -10.74
CA GLU A 51 7.95 6.25 -9.70
C GLU A 51 8.23 6.80 -8.30
N LYS A 52 9.43 7.34 -8.06
CA LYS A 52 9.79 7.95 -6.77
C LYS A 52 8.91 9.15 -6.42
N ILE A 53 8.62 10.02 -7.39
CA ILE A 53 7.69 11.15 -7.22
C ILE A 53 6.29 10.62 -6.90
N THR A 54 5.83 9.60 -7.63
CA THR A 54 4.52 8.97 -7.38
C THR A 54 4.44 8.41 -5.96
N TYR A 55 5.47 7.70 -5.48
CA TYR A 55 5.49 7.16 -4.12
C TYR A 55 5.48 8.27 -3.06
N LEU A 56 6.21 9.37 -3.30
CA LEU A 56 6.22 10.53 -2.41
C LEU A 56 4.84 11.21 -2.35
N ASP A 57 4.16 11.37 -3.48
CA ASP A 57 2.81 11.94 -3.54
C ASP A 57 1.80 11.06 -2.80
N GLU A 58 1.95 9.74 -2.89
CA GLU A 58 1.09 8.77 -2.20
C GLU A 58 1.30 8.77 -0.69
N LEU A 59 2.55 8.89 -0.24
CA LEU A 59 2.87 9.10 1.17
C LEU A 59 2.31 10.43 1.68
N THR A 60 2.45 11.50 0.89
CA THR A 60 1.94 12.84 1.23
C THR A 60 0.41 12.83 1.34
N ALA A 61 -0.28 12.13 0.44
CA ALA A 61 -1.73 11.97 0.50
C ALA A 61 -2.17 11.17 1.74
N ALA A 62 -1.40 10.15 2.13
CA ALA A 62 -1.66 9.36 3.32
C ALA A 62 -1.58 10.22 4.59
N GLU A 63 -0.46 10.93 4.79
CA GLU A 63 -0.22 11.80 5.94
C GLU A 63 -1.22 12.97 5.96
N GLY A 64 -1.45 13.60 4.80
CA GLY A 64 -2.31 14.78 4.66
C GLY A 64 -3.76 14.51 5.08
N LEU A 65 -4.32 13.35 4.70
CA LEU A 65 -5.67 12.96 5.11
C LEU A 65 -5.77 12.80 6.63
N GLU A 66 -4.80 12.12 7.26
CA GLU A 66 -4.81 11.87 8.70
C GLU A 66 -4.68 13.17 9.50
N ARG A 67 -3.77 14.05 9.08
CA ARG A 67 -3.62 15.38 9.68
C ARG A 67 -4.89 16.22 9.53
N TYR A 68 -5.51 16.20 8.36
CA TYR A 68 -6.76 16.92 8.13
C TYR A 68 -7.89 16.40 9.02
N LEU A 69 -8.08 15.07 9.09
CA LEU A 69 -9.08 14.46 9.97
C LEU A 69 -8.80 14.76 11.45
N GLY A 70 -7.54 14.71 11.86
CA GLY A 70 -7.12 15.05 13.22
C GLY A 70 -7.41 16.51 13.59
N ALA A 71 -7.17 17.45 12.67
CA ALA A 71 -7.44 18.87 12.89
C ALA A 71 -8.94 19.20 12.87
N LYS A 72 -9.70 18.63 11.92
CA LYS A 72 -11.12 18.93 11.72
C LYS A 72 -12.04 18.23 12.74
N PHE A 73 -11.67 17.03 13.18
CA PHE A 73 -12.45 16.21 14.10
C PHE A 73 -11.60 15.79 15.31
N PRO A 74 -11.18 16.76 16.16
CA PRO A 74 -10.30 16.48 17.29
C PRO A 74 -10.98 15.49 18.26
N GLY A 75 -10.23 14.48 18.69
CA GLY A 75 -10.71 13.45 19.61
C GLY A 75 -11.58 12.34 18.99
N ALA A 76 -11.99 12.47 17.71
CA ALA A 76 -12.70 11.41 17.02
C ALA A 76 -11.80 10.19 16.78
N LYS A 77 -12.28 9.00 17.15
CA LYS A 77 -11.57 7.74 16.88
C LYS A 77 -11.55 7.48 15.36
N ARG A 78 -10.34 7.47 14.78
CA ARG A 78 -10.13 7.25 13.34
C ARG A 78 -9.21 6.08 12.99
N PHE A 79 -8.55 5.47 13.98
CA PHE A 79 -7.58 4.38 13.80
C PHE A 79 -6.52 4.71 12.75
N SER A 80 -5.85 5.86 12.96
CA SER A 80 -4.91 6.50 12.04
C SER A 80 -3.89 5.52 11.45
N LEU A 81 -3.50 5.80 10.20
CA LEU A 81 -2.39 5.14 9.52
C LEU A 81 -1.02 5.75 9.84
N GLU A 82 -0.94 6.89 10.53
CA GLU A 82 0.32 7.60 10.81
C GLU A 82 1.40 6.65 11.38
N GLY A 83 2.57 6.64 10.75
CA GLY A 83 3.69 5.73 11.03
C GLY A 83 3.69 4.46 10.19
N GLY A 84 2.58 4.14 9.52
CA GLY A 84 2.39 3.04 8.58
C GLY A 84 2.05 3.49 7.17
N ASP A 85 2.36 4.73 6.82
CA ASP A 85 1.95 5.44 5.60
C ASP A 85 2.34 4.71 4.32
N ALA A 86 3.46 3.96 4.34
CA ALA A 86 3.92 3.12 3.24
C ALA A 86 2.91 2.04 2.80
N LEU A 87 1.89 1.74 3.61
CA LEU A 87 0.78 0.86 3.23
C LEU A 87 0.04 1.37 1.97
N ILE A 88 -0.08 2.68 1.80
CA ILE A 88 -0.78 3.28 0.65
C ILE A 88 -0.03 3.05 -0.66
N PRO A 89 1.24 3.47 -0.84
CA PRO A 89 1.98 3.18 -2.05
C PRO A 89 2.17 1.68 -2.27
N MET A 90 2.41 0.90 -1.22
CA MET A 90 2.52 -0.57 -1.32
C MET A 90 1.26 -1.20 -1.93
N THR A 91 0.08 -0.83 -1.43
CA THR A 91 -1.17 -1.42 -1.94
C THR A 91 -1.48 -0.96 -3.36
N LYS A 92 -1.25 0.33 -3.67
CA LYS A 92 -1.42 0.84 -5.02
C LYS A 92 -0.50 0.14 -6.01
N GLU A 93 0.76 -0.08 -5.64
CA GLU A 93 1.71 -0.79 -6.47
C GLU A 93 1.32 -2.25 -6.68
N LEU A 94 0.79 -2.92 -5.65
CA LEU A 94 0.24 -4.27 -5.78
C LEU A 94 -0.90 -4.31 -6.81
N ILE A 95 -1.83 -3.35 -6.76
CA ILE A 95 -2.94 -3.24 -7.73
C ILE A 95 -2.42 -2.94 -9.14
N ARG A 96 -1.46 -2.01 -9.29
CA ARG A 96 -0.82 -1.71 -10.59
C ARG A 96 -0.13 -2.94 -11.16
N HIS A 97 0.63 -3.67 -10.34
CA HIS A 97 1.33 -4.88 -10.74
C HIS A 97 0.36 -6.00 -11.14
N ALA A 98 -0.73 -6.18 -10.40
CA ALA A 98 -1.80 -7.12 -10.75
C ALA A 98 -2.42 -6.78 -12.12
N GLY A 99 -2.73 -5.50 -12.37
CA GLY A 99 -3.23 -5.04 -13.67
C GLY A 99 -2.23 -5.26 -14.81
N ARG A 100 -0.95 -4.95 -14.60
CA ARG A 100 0.14 -5.23 -15.56
C ARG A 100 0.29 -6.74 -15.85
N SER A 101 -0.06 -7.58 -14.89
CA SER A 101 -0.03 -9.05 -15.01
C SER A 101 -1.33 -9.64 -15.61
N GLY A 102 -2.27 -8.80 -16.05
CA GLY A 102 -3.52 -9.23 -16.69
C GLY A 102 -4.65 -9.62 -15.72
N MET A 103 -4.49 -9.37 -14.42
CA MET A 103 -5.56 -9.60 -13.45
C MET A 103 -6.66 -8.56 -13.63
N ARG A 104 -7.93 -9.00 -13.57
CA ARG A 104 -9.10 -8.13 -13.73
C ARG A 104 -9.69 -7.63 -12.42
N GLU A 105 -9.46 -8.36 -11.33
CA GLU A 105 -10.10 -8.10 -10.04
C GLU A 105 -9.09 -8.29 -8.90
N VAL A 106 -9.22 -7.45 -7.87
CA VAL A 106 -8.47 -7.54 -6.62
C VAL A 106 -9.47 -7.41 -5.48
N VAL A 107 -9.46 -8.37 -4.57
CA VAL A 107 -10.31 -8.38 -3.37
C VAL A 107 -9.43 -8.09 -2.15
N ILE A 108 -9.78 -7.07 -1.38
CA ILE A 108 -9.00 -6.62 -0.22
C ILE A 108 -9.82 -6.85 1.06
N GLY A 109 -9.34 -7.72 1.92
CA GLY A 109 -9.80 -7.84 3.31
C GLY A 109 -8.88 -7.06 4.24
N MET A 110 -9.43 -6.14 5.05
CA MET A 110 -8.64 -5.37 6.01
C MET A 110 -9.40 -5.04 7.30
N ALA A 111 -8.65 -4.81 8.37
CA ALA A 111 -9.16 -4.36 9.67
C ALA A 111 -9.38 -2.82 9.70
N HIS A 112 -9.23 -2.20 10.87
CA HIS A 112 -9.51 -0.77 11.09
C HIS A 112 -8.30 0.16 10.86
N ARG A 113 -7.05 -0.28 11.09
CA ARG A 113 -5.83 0.55 10.95
C ARG A 113 -5.73 1.08 9.52
N GLY A 114 -5.78 2.41 9.38
CA GLY A 114 -5.68 3.09 8.08
C GLY A 114 -6.81 2.80 7.10
N ARG A 115 -7.95 2.25 7.55
CA ARG A 115 -9.05 1.90 6.64
C ARG A 115 -9.65 3.11 5.94
N LEU A 116 -9.78 4.22 6.64
CA LEU A 116 -10.29 5.46 6.04
C LEU A 116 -9.33 5.99 4.97
N ASN A 117 -8.02 5.84 5.21
CA ASN A 117 -6.97 6.17 4.26
C ASN A 117 -7.05 5.28 3.02
N MET A 118 -7.21 3.97 3.19
CA MET A 118 -7.42 3.02 2.10
C MET A 118 -8.68 3.34 1.28
N LEU A 119 -9.80 3.65 1.94
CA LEU A 119 -11.04 3.99 1.26
C LEU A 119 -10.88 5.21 0.36
N VAL A 120 -10.26 6.29 0.88
CA VAL A 120 -10.11 7.55 0.15
C VAL A 120 -8.98 7.45 -0.88
N ASN A 121 -7.76 7.15 -0.43
CA ASN A 121 -6.56 7.30 -1.24
C ASN A 121 -6.34 6.12 -2.21
N VAL A 122 -6.90 4.93 -1.94
CA VAL A 122 -6.77 3.75 -2.83
C VAL A 122 -8.07 3.46 -3.57
N LEU A 123 -9.17 3.28 -2.83
CA LEU A 123 -10.47 2.89 -3.40
C LEU A 123 -11.29 4.07 -3.92
N GLY A 124 -10.81 5.31 -3.78
CA GLY A 124 -11.42 6.49 -4.40
C GLY A 124 -12.75 6.91 -3.78
N LYS A 125 -13.04 6.56 -2.53
CA LYS A 125 -14.14 7.15 -1.76
C LYS A 125 -13.97 8.66 -1.74
N LYS A 126 -15.02 9.42 -2.01
CA LYS A 126 -14.95 10.88 -2.00
C LYS A 126 -14.65 11.34 -0.57
N PRO A 127 -13.68 12.25 -0.35
CA PRO A 127 -13.39 12.80 0.98
C PRO A 127 -14.62 13.45 1.63
N GLN A 128 -15.49 14.07 0.82
CA GLN A 128 -16.69 14.73 1.32
C GLN A 128 -17.64 13.74 2.02
N ASP A 129 -17.91 12.59 1.38
CA ASP A 129 -18.77 11.54 1.96
C ASP A 129 -18.20 11.06 3.31
N LEU A 130 -16.87 10.92 3.40
CA LEU A 130 -16.22 10.60 4.67
C LEU A 130 -16.43 11.71 5.72
N PHE A 131 -16.31 12.98 5.34
CA PHE A 131 -16.48 14.09 6.27
C PHE A 131 -17.92 14.20 6.79
N ASP A 132 -18.91 13.92 5.94
CA ASP A 132 -20.32 13.91 6.33
C ASP A 132 -20.59 12.80 7.37
N GLU A 133 -19.96 11.63 7.25
CA GLU A 133 -20.00 10.58 8.27
C GLU A 133 -19.30 10.95 9.59
N PHE A 134 -18.30 11.82 9.54
CA PHE A 134 -17.73 12.40 10.76
C PHE A 134 -18.63 13.44 11.41
N ALA A 135 -19.43 14.15 10.62
CA ALA A 135 -20.43 15.09 11.10
C ALA A 135 -21.74 14.41 11.57
N GLY A 136 -21.85 13.08 11.46
CA GLY A 136 -23.05 12.32 11.83
C GLY A 136 -24.21 12.44 10.84
N LYS A 137 -23.93 12.93 9.63
CA LYS A 137 -24.90 12.91 8.53
C LYS A 137 -24.89 11.52 7.91
N HIS A 138 -26.05 10.87 7.94
CA HIS A 138 -26.27 9.59 7.32
C HIS A 138 -27.40 9.74 6.30
N ASP A 139 -27.24 9.16 5.11
CA ASP A 139 -28.35 9.01 4.18
C ASP A 139 -29.40 8.10 4.82
N GLU A 140 -30.68 8.47 4.71
CA GLU A 140 -31.83 7.64 5.12
C GLU A 140 -31.85 6.36 4.28
N THR A 141 -31.11 5.33 4.73
CA THR A 141 -30.97 4.07 4.01
C THR A 141 -31.20 2.87 4.91
N TRP A 142 -31.54 1.74 4.28
CA TRP A 142 -32.15 0.57 4.90
C TRP A 142 -31.24 -0.07 5.96
N GLY A 143 -31.72 -0.12 7.21
CA GLY A 143 -31.10 -0.88 8.31
C GLY A 143 -30.63 -0.01 9.48
N THR A 144 -30.03 -0.64 10.49
CA THR A 144 -29.51 0.03 11.69
C THR A 144 -28.14 0.70 11.47
N GLY A 145 -27.51 0.47 10.33
CA GLY A 145 -26.16 0.95 10.00
C GLY A 145 -25.03 0.18 10.70
N ASP A 146 -23.79 0.57 10.40
CA ASP A 146 -22.55 0.12 11.06
C ASP A 146 -21.55 1.30 11.13
N VAL A 147 -20.51 1.17 11.95
CA VAL A 147 -19.51 2.22 12.15
C VAL A 147 -18.69 2.49 10.88
N LYS A 148 -18.31 3.75 10.67
CA LYS A 148 -17.63 4.25 9.45
C LYS A 148 -16.41 3.45 8.97
N TYR A 149 -15.68 2.82 9.89
CA TYR A 149 -14.50 2.00 9.61
C TYR A 149 -14.83 0.50 9.40
N HIS A 150 -16.09 0.12 9.16
CA HIS A 150 -16.48 -1.19 8.66
C HIS A 150 -16.98 -1.16 7.21
N GLN A 151 -17.13 0.03 6.64
CA GLN A 151 -17.66 0.19 5.29
C GLN A 151 -16.76 -0.45 4.23
N ALA A 152 -17.40 -0.96 3.17
CA ALA A 152 -16.77 -1.44 1.96
C ALA A 152 -16.80 -0.37 0.86
N SER A 153 -15.94 -0.51 -0.15
CA SER A 153 -15.97 0.31 -1.35
C SER A 153 -15.62 -0.56 -2.56
N GLN A 154 -16.17 -0.22 -3.72
CA GLN A 154 -15.87 -0.83 -5.00
C GLN A 154 -15.45 0.26 -5.99
N ARG A 155 -14.36 0.00 -6.71
CA ARG A 155 -13.84 0.90 -7.74
C ARG A 155 -13.40 0.11 -8.95
N THR A 156 -13.75 0.61 -10.13
CA THR A 156 -13.16 0.17 -11.39
C THR A 156 -12.06 1.14 -11.80
N SER A 157 -10.83 0.67 -11.88
CA SER A 157 -9.72 1.42 -12.48
C SER A 157 -9.60 1.05 -13.96
N GLN A 158 -9.53 2.04 -14.84
CA GLN A 158 -9.12 1.77 -16.22
C GLN A 158 -7.66 1.30 -16.22
N PRO A 159 -7.28 0.31 -17.05
CA PRO A 159 -5.88 -0.04 -17.21
C PRO A 159 -5.16 1.21 -17.73
N GLN A 160 -4.16 1.70 -16.98
CA GLN A 160 -3.22 2.66 -17.54
C GLN A 160 -2.54 1.96 -18.72
N ALA A 161 -2.89 2.38 -19.94
CA ALA A 161 -2.16 1.99 -21.11
C ALA A 161 -0.70 2.37 -20.87
N ALA A 162 0.17 1.37 -20.83
CA ALA A 162 1.60 1.60 -20.88
C ALA A 162 1.91 2.16 -22.26
N THR A 163 1.79 3.48 -22.41
CA THR A 163 2.26 4.20 -23.59
C THR A 163 3.77 4.25 -23.47
N PHE A 164 4.43 3.21 -23.98
CA PHE A 164 5.84 3.28 -24.30
C PHE A 164 5.97 4.08 -25.60
N THR A 165 6.53 5.29 -25.52
CA THR A 165 7.24 5.96 -26.61
C THR A 165 8.69 6.08 -26.21
#